data_AF-A0A2E3USN1-F1
#
_entry.id   AF-A0A2E3USN1-F1
#
_cell.length_a   1.000
_cell.length_b   1.000
_cell.length_c   1.000
_cell.angle_alpha   90.00
_cell.angle_beta   90.00
_cell.angle_gamma   90.00
#
_symmetry.space_group_name_H-M   'P 1'
#
loop_
_entity.id
_entity.type
_entity.pdbx_description
1 polymer ?
#
loop_
_entity_poly.entity_id
_entity_poly.type
_entity_poly.pdbx_seq_one_letter_code
_entity_poly.pdbx_strand_id
1 'polypeptide(L)'
;MKTLSRIMIAVSTTFSFFSVAADFTQADDLFQRRHEGFEVATQARSIYEQKLSENISEDERVFAVSQIARLDIYRGGVVGGVKVEVRKKVFEKCLKTVSSIKKTNRQEYHYFTLSCLGFRGKLSESVAGRLKWAMKMRSAQGPALEATKSEGNYVGGFEGGGILRIMSAVRGNRKAKPVGLYDPKEALVFAERAIQAQARIYRPFPDPLSGEDFHENAYYVAQAKIAIAIEKENFNKVESAKQELESRIETLNELEDLGELPRGREPETIYYKGLMTELLGKVNKCINKDNWKNCLIDQLD
;
A
#
# COMPACT_ATOMS: atom_id res chain seq x y z
N MET A 1 -79.53 -6.55 -15.27
CA MET A 1 -78.26 -5.99 -15.80
C MET A 1 -77.11 -6.54 -14.98
N LYS A 2 -76.27 -7.43 -15.54
CA LYS A 2 -75.06 -7.95 -14.89
C LYS A 2 -73.84 -7.43 -15.65
N THR A 3 -73.04 -6.59 -15.00
CA THR A 3 -71.81 -6.01 -15.53
C THR A 3 -70.67 -7.03 -15.38
N LEU A 4 -70.14 -7.50 -16.52
CA LEU A 4 -68.97 -8.37 -16.60
C LEU A 4 -67.70 -7.52 -16.43
N SER A 5 -67.02 -7.70 -15.30
CA SER A 5 -65.72 -7.11 -15.00
C SER A 5 -64.63 -7.85 -15.78
N ARG A 6 -63.98 -7.20 -16.75
CA ARG A 6 -62.84 -7.74 -17.48
C ARG A 6 -61.56 -7.43 -16.69
N ILE A 7 -60.98 -8.47 -16.08
CA ILE A 7 -59.64 -8.42 -15.48
C ILE A 7 -58.63 -8.47 -16.63
N MET A 8 -57.98 -7.34 -16.92
CA MET A 8 -56.77 -7.33 -17.76
C MET A 8 -55.60 -7.81 -16.91
N ILE A 9 -55.10 -9.00 -17.20
CA ILE A 9 -53.81 -9.49 -16.69
C ILE A 9 -52.73 -8.80 -17.53
N ALA A 10 -52.15 -7.73 -17.02
CA ALA A 10 -50.97 -7.11 -17.59
C ALA A 10 -49.77 -8.02 -17.34
N VAL A 11 -49.32 -8.74 -18.38
CA VAL A 11 -48.06 -9.47 -18.36
C VAL A 11 -46.93 -8.45 -18.46
N SER A 12 -46.44 -7.99 -17.31
CA SER A 12 -45.23 -7.18 -17.22
C SER A 12 -44.03 -8.06 -17.57
N THR A 13 -43.60 -8.03 -18.83
CA THR A 13 -42.30 -8.55 -19.26
C THR A 13 -41.21 -7.69 -18.63
N THR A 14 -40.76 -8.07 -17.43
CA THR A 14 -39.51 -7.59 -16.85
C THR A 14 -38.36 -8.10 -17.70
N PHE A 15 -37.85 -7.27 -18.61
CA PHE A 15 -36.57 -7.50 -19.23
C PHE A 15 -35.49 -7.37 -18.13
N SER A 16 -35.01 -8.51 -17.64
CA SER A 16 -33.80 -8.53 -16.83
C SER A 16 -32.63 -8.17 -17.75
N PHE A 17 -32.19 -6.91 -17.68
CA PHE A 17 -30.91 -6.51 -18.27
C PHE A 17 -29.82 -7.23 -17.48
N PHE A 18 -29.29 -8.33 -18.01
CA PHE A 18 -28.04 -8.89 -17.53
C PHE A 18 -26.95 -7.85 -17.76
N SER A 19 -26.46 -7.23 -16.68
CA SER A 19 -25.29 -6.36 -16.75
C SER A 19 -24.10 -7.23 -17.16
N VAL A 20 -23.62 -7.05 -18.40
CA VAL A 20 -22.39 -7.69 -18.85
C VAL A 20 -21.26 -7.11 -17.99
N ALA A 21 -20.49 -7.99 -17.34
CA ALA A 21 -19.33 -7.57 -16.55
C ALA A 21 -18.34 -6.81 -17.45
N ALA A 22 -17.77 -5.73 -16.94
CA ALA A 22 -16.78 -4.94 -17.66
C ALA A 22 -15.55 -5.79 -17.97
N ASP A 23 -15.14 -5.81 -19.23
CA ASP A 23 -13.93 -6.50 -19.68
C ASP A 23 -12.68 -5.67 -19.33
N PHE A 24 -11.83 -6.22 -18.46
CA PHE A 24 -10.56 -5.63 -18.04
C PHE A 24 -9.33 -6.37 -18.59
N THR A 25 -9.49 -7.41 -19.42
CA THR A 25 -8.40 -8.31 -19.82
C THR A 25 -7.18 -7.56 -20.37
N GLN A 26 -7.39 -6.61 -21.29
CA GLN A 26 -6.28 -5.82 -21.85
C GLN A 26 -5.55 -4.97 -20.78
N ALA A 27 -6.29 -4.40 -19.83
CA ALA A 27 -5.71 -3.59 -18.76
C ALA A 27 -4.92 -4.48 -17.78
N ASP A 28 -5.45 -5.65 -17.46
CA ASP A 28 -4.84 -6.64 -16.57
C ASP A 28 -3.54 -7.21 -17.18
N ASP A 29 -3.52 -7.51 -18.48
CA ASP A 29 -2.32 -7.98 -19.19
C ASP A 29 -1.18 -6.95 -19.13
N LEU A 30 -1.50 -5.67 -19.38
CA LEU A 30 -0.53 -4.59 -19.24
C LEU A 30 -0.12 -4.34 -17.78
N PHE A 31 -1.04 -4.55 -16.83
CA PHE A 31 -0.75 -4.42 -15.40
C PHE A 31 0.29 -5.46 -14.95
N GLN A 32 0.20 -6.71 -15.43
CA GLN A 32 1.20 -7.74 -15.12
C GLN A 32 2.58 -7.38 -15.69
N ARG A 33 2.60 -6.69 -16.83
CA ARG A 33 3.81 -6.20 -17.49
C ARG A 33 4.29 -4.83 -16.98
N ARG A 34 3.71 -4.29 -15.90
CA ARG A 34 4.09 -2.96 -15.38
C ARG A 34 5.58 -2.84 -15.07
N HIS A 35 6.24 -3.96 -14.73
CA HIS A 35 7.67 -4.02 -14.46
C HIS A 35 8.56 -3.58 -15.63
N GLU A 36 8.03 -3.61 -16.86
CA GLU A 36 8.70 -3.11 -18.07
C GLU A 36 8.88 -1.58 -18.08
N GLY A 37 8.24 -0.86 -17.15
CA GLY A 37 8.57 0.53 -16.84
C GLY A 37 7.38 1.49 -16.81
N PHE A 38 7.70 2.78 -16.74
CA PHE A 38 6.72 3.85 -16.53
C PHE A 38 5.66 3.93 -17.64
N GLU A 39 6.05 3.72 -18.90
CA GLU A 39 5.13 3.82 -20.05
C GLU A 39 4.12 2.68 -20.08
N VAL A 40 4.53 1.44 -19.89
CA VAL A 40 3.61 0.28 -19.84
C VAL A 40 2.61 0.43 -18.69
N ALA A 41 3.10 0.83 -17.51
CA ALA A 41 2.22 1.13 -16.38
C ALA A 41 1.26 2.31 -16.66
N THR A 42 1.68 3.29 -17.47
CA THR A 42 0.83 4.42 -17.90
C THR A 42 -0.26 3.97 -18.86
N GLN A 43 0.05 3.06 -19.79
CA GLN A 43 -0.91 2.47 -20.73
C GLN A 43 -1.97 1.66 -19.98
N ALA A 44 -1.56 0.72 -19.10
CA ALA A 44 -2.49 -0.04 -18.25
C ALA A 44 -3.45 0.89 -17.51
N ARG A 45 -2.90 1.96 -16.91
CA ARG A 45 -3.67 2.95 -16.14
C ARG A 45 -4.70 3.66 -17.02
N SER A 46 -4.33 4.01 -18.26
CA SER A 46 -5.24 4.67 -19.20
C SER A 46 -6.43 3.79 -19.56
N ILE A 47 -6.22 2.48 -19.73
CA ILE A 47 -7.31 1.55 -20.08
C ILE A 47 -8.29 1.39 -18.92
N TYR A 48 -7.81 1.23 -17.67
CA TYR A 48 -8.72 1.26 -16.51
C TYR A 48 -9.48 2.59 -16.40
N GLU A 49 -8.84 3.73 -16.69
CA GLU A 49 -9.50 5.04 -16.64
C GLU A 49 -10.58 5.18 -17.72
N GLN A 50 -10.40 4.59 -18.91
CA GLN A 50 -11.44 4.51 -19.93
C GLN A 50 -12.64 3.69 -19.42
N LYS A 51 -12.41 2.55 -18.77
CA LYS A 51 -13.47 1.70 -18.20
C LYS A 51 -14.31 2.43 -17.16
N LEU A 52 -13.74 3.38 -16.41
CA LEU A 52 -14.49 4.20 -15.44
C LEU A 52 -15.54 5.12 -16.06
N SER A 53 -15.45 5.40 -17.37
CA SER A 53 -16.43 6.18 -18.13
C SER A 53 -17.59 5.36 -18.67
N GLU A 54 -17.49 4.03 -18.63
CA GLU A 54 -18.56 3.10 -19.00
C GLU A 54 -19.58 2.95 -17.84
N ASN A 55 -20.76 2.42 -18.15
CA ASN A 55 -21.78 2.10 -17.15
C ASN A 55 -21.42 0.79 -16.43
N ILE A 56 -20.49 0.87 -15.48
CA ILE A 56 -20.01 -0.25 -14.67
C ILE A 56 -20.63 -0.25 -13.26
N SER A 57 -20.69 -1.43 -12.64
CA SER A 57 -21.12 -1.60 -11.25
C SER A 57 -20.18 -0.91 -10.26
N GLU A 58 -20.63 -0.72 -9.01
CA GLU A 58 -19.80 -0.12 -7.97
C GLU A 58 -18.57 -0.98 -7.62
N ASP A 59 -18.70 -2.30 -7.63
CA ASP A 59 -17.57 -3.21 -7.38
C ASP A 59 -16.53 -3.14 -8.49
N GLU A 60 -16.96 -3.06 -9.76
CA GLU A 60 -16.05 -2.86 -10.90
C GLU A 60 -15.36 -1.50 -10.84
N ARG A 61 -16.08 -0.47 -10.39
CA ARG A 61 -15.50 0.87 -10.17
C ARG A 61 -14.45 0.84 -9.07
N VAL A 62 -14.73 0.19 -7.94
CA VAL A 62 -13.74 0.01 -6.86
C VAL A 62 -12.53 -0.74 -7.38
N PHE A 63 -12.73 -1.85 -8.09
CA PHE A 63 -11.64 -2.62 -8.71
C PHE A 63 -10.78 -1.75 -9.64
N ALA A 64 -11.37 -1.08 -10.63
CA ALA A 64 -10.63 -0.24 -11.57
C ALA A 64 -9.87 0.90 -10.88
N VAL A 65 -10.48 1.55 -9.87
CA VAL A 65 -9.81 2.59 -9.08
C VAL A 65 -8.64 2.02 -8.27
N SER A 66 -8.79 0.84 -7.67
CA SER A 66 -7.71 0.15 -6.95
C SER A 66 -6.54 -0.18 -7.88
N GLN A 67 -6.81 -0.71 -9.08
CA GLN A 67 -5.77 -1.01 -10.06
C GLN A 67 -5.05 0.25 -10.55
N ILE A 68 -5.77 1.35 -10.82
CA ILE A 68 -5.17 2.65 -11.14
C ILE A 68 -4.27 3.14 -10.01
N ALA A 69 -4.72 3.04 -8.76
CA ALA A 69 -3.95 3.49 -7.62
C ALA A 69 -2.68 2.65 -7.39
N ARG A 70 -2.73 1.32 -7.59
CA ARG A 70 -1.55 0.43 -7.59
C ARG A 70 -0.54 0.85 -8.65
N LEU A 71 -1.00 1.11 -9.87
CA LEU A 71 -0.15 1.59 -10.96
C LEU A 71 0.46 2.96 -10.63
N ASP A 72 -0.29 3.88 -10.02
CA ASP A 72 0.23 5.18 -9.62
C ASP A 72 1.25 5.07 -8.46
N ILE A 73 1.07 4.15 -7.53
CA ILE A 73 2.08 3.82 -6.50
C ILE A 73 3.35 3.27 -7.13
N TYR A 74 3.23 2.33 -8.08
CA TYR A 74 4.36 1.77 -8.80
C TYR A 74 5.11 2.87 -9.60
N ARG A 75 4.38 3.62 -10.44
CA ARG A 75 4.92 4.69 -11.30
C ARG A 75 5.58 5.83 -10.52
N GLY A 76 4.97 6.26 -9.42
CA GLY A 76 5.46 7.37 -8.63
C GLY A 76 6.49 6.98 -7.57
N GLY A 77 6.39 5.76 -7.03
CA GLY A 77 7.17 5.29 -5.89
C GLY A 77 8.32 4.36 -6.25
N VAL A 78 8.08 3.40 -7.16
CA VAL A 78 8.96 2.24 -7.40
C VAL A 78 9.85 2.45 -8.62
N VAL A 79 9.32 2.95 -9.74
CA VAL A 79 10.09 3.11 -10.98
C VAL A 79 11.25 4.10 -10.77
N GLY A 80 12.48 3.66 -11.07
CA GLY A 80 13.69 4.49 -11.04
C GLY A 80 13.72 5.56 -12.14
N GLY A 81 14.57 6.59 -11.99
CA GLY A 81 14.81 7.59 -13.05
C GLY A 81 13.68 8.58 -13.35
N VAL A 82 12.48 8.40 -12.79
CA VAL A 82 11.35 9.34 -12.97
C VAL A 82 11.58 10.64 -12.20
N LYS A 83 11.46 11.79 -12.88
CA LYS A 83 11.60 13.14 -12.28
C LYS A 83 10.61 13.36 -11.13
N VAL A 84 11.03 14.07 -10.09
CA VAL A 84 10.24 14.33 -8.88
C VAL A 84 8.91 15.03 -9.19
N GLU A 85 8.89 15.97 -10.13
CA GLU A 85 7.68 16.71 -10.54
C GLU A 85 6.64 15.79 -11.17
N VAL A 86 7.09 14.82 -11.95
CA VAL A 86 6.23 13.81 -12.57
C VAL A 86 5.63 12.91 -11.49
N ARG A 87 6.45 12.44 -10.54
CA ARG A 87 5.98 11.64 -9.41
C ARG A 87 4.95 12.39 -8.55
N LYS A 88 5.17 13.69 -8.28
CA LYS A 88 4.22 14.55 -7.56
C LYS A 88 2.85 14.58 -8.26
N LYS A 89 2.83 14.77 -9.60
CA LYS A 89 1.60 14.76 -10.41
C LYS A 89 0.89 13.41 -10.41
N VAL A 90 1.64 12.30 -10.47
CA VAL A 90 1.10 10.95 -10.37
C VAL A 90 0.32 10.77 -9.06
N PHE A 91 0.91 11.14 -7.92
CA PHE A 91 0.21 10.99 -6.63
C PHE A 91 -0.94 11.97 -6.42
N GLU A 92 -0.85 13.17 -6.99
CA GLU A 92 -1.99 14.11 -6.98
C GLU A 92 -3.17 13.56 -7.81
N LYS A 93 -2.89 12.94 -8.97
CA LYS A 93 -3.91 12.24 -9.76
C LYS A 93 -4.46 11.02 -9.02
N CYS A 94 -3.61 10.23 -8.38
CA CYS A 94 -4.04 9.10 -7.54
C CYS A 94 -5.06 9.55 -6.48
N LEU A 95 -4.76 10.60 -5.70
CA LEU A 95 -5.69 11.10 -4.67
C LEU A 95 -7.04 11.51 -5.25
N LYS A 96 -7.04 12.15 -6.44
CA LYS A 96 -8.27 12.50 -7.14
C LYS A 96 -9.04 11.25 -7.57
N THR A 97 -8.37 10.27 -8.17
CA THR A 97 -9.01 9.02 -8.62
C THR A 97 -9.58 8.22 -7.45
N VAL A 98 -8.82 8.03 -6.37
CA VAL A 98 -9.27 7.31 -5.17
C VAL A 98 -10.45 8.01 -4.50
N SER A 99 -10.50 9.35 -4.52
CA SER A 99 -11.63 10.09 -3.94
C SER A 99 -12.98 9.77 -4.59
N SER A 100 -13.00 9.25 -5.82
CA SER A 100 -14.24 8.87 -6.53
C SER A 100 -14.96 7.68 -5.89
N ILE A 101 -14.25 6.86 -5.11
CA ILE A 101 -14.83 5.73 -4.36
C ILE A 101 -14.97 6.04 -2.86
N LYS A 102 -14.79 7.29 -2.43
CA LYS A 102 -14.88 7.68 -1.02
C LYS A 102 -16.19 7.25 -0.36
N LYS A 103 -17.31 7.33 -1.08
CA LYS A 103 -18.65 6.99 -0.59
C LYS A 103 -18.80 5.51 -0.19
N THR A 104 -17.94 4.62 -0.71
CA THR A 104 -18.00 3.19 -0.37
C THR A 104 -17.46 2.92 1.03
N ASN A 105 -16.60 3.80 1.55
CA ASN A 105 -15.91 3.66 2.83
C ASN A 105 -15.17 2.31 3.01
N ARG A 106 -14.83 1.63 1.91
CA ARG A 106 -14.15 0.32 1.93
C ARG A 106 -12.66 0.47 2.23
N GLN A 107 -12.01 -0.65 2.57
CA GLN A 107 -10.57 -0.69 2.86
C GLN A 107 -9.73 -0.19 1.67
N GLU A 108 -10.13 -0.44 0.43
CA GLU A 108 -9.49 0.05 -0.79
C GLU A 108 -9.35 1.59 -0.77
N TYR A 109 -10.44 2.31 -0.48
CA TYR A 109 -10.43 3.77 -0.41
C TYR A 109 -9.40 4.26 0.62
N HIS A 110 -9.41 3.67 1.82
CA HIS A 110 -8.53 4.07 2.91
C HIS A 110 -7.07 3.73 2.62
N TYR A 111 -6.79 2.50 2.17
CA TYR A 111 -5.45 2.03 1.81
C TYR A 111 -4.81 2.93 0.75
N PHE A 112 -5.49 3.16 -0.38
CA PHE A 112 -4.93 3.93 -1.47
C PHE A 112 -4.86 5.43 -1.15
N THR A 113 -5.80 5.95 -0.35
CA THR A 113 -5.71 7.33 0.16
C THR A 113 -4.45 7.53 0.98
N LEU A 114 -4.22 6.66 1.98
CA LEU A 114 -3.03 6.72 2.83
C LEU A 114 -1.76 6.52 2.01
N SER A 115 -1.73 5.55 1.08
CA SER A 115 -0.56 5.29 0.25
C SER A 115 -0.17 6.53 -0.55
N CYS A 116 -1.13 7.13 -1.26
CA CYS A 116 -0.87 8.27 -2.11
C CYS A 116 -0.55 9.54 -1.30
N LEU A 117 -1.13 9.73 -0.11
CA LEU A 117 -0.72 10.79 0.83
C LEU A 117 0.73 10.58 1.29
N GLY A 118 1.08 9.34 1.66
CA GLY A 118 2.40 8.99 2.20
C GLY A 118 3.51 9.23 1.18
N PHE A 119 3.36 8.68 -0.02
CA PHE A 119 4.33 8.89 -1.09
C PHE A 119 4.38 10.36 -1.55
N ARG A 120 3.24 11.06 -1.68
CA ARG A 120 3.25 12.49 -2.03
C ARG A 120 3.95 13.35 -0.97
N GLY A 121 3.79 12.98 0.30
CA GLY A 121 4.49 13.59 1.43
C GLY A 121 5.99 13.41 1.35
N LYS A 122 6.47 12.18 1.05
CA LYS A 122 7.91 11.86 0.87
C LYS A 122 8.57 12.72 -0.22
N LEU A 123 7.83 13.11 -1.25
CA LEU A 123 8.33 13.97 -2.34
C LEU A 123 8.36 15.47 -1.99
N SER A 124 7.96 15.87 -0.79
CA SER A 124 8.01 17.28 -0.39
C SER A 124 9.41 17.68 0.07
N GLU A 125 10.03 18.60 -0.65
CA GLU A 125 11.37 19.13 -0.33
C GLU A 125 11.36 20.06 0.89
N SER A 126 10.29 20.83 1.10
CA SER A 126 10.17 21.76 2.23
C SER A 126 9.56 21.10 3.47
N VAL A 127 9.99 21.57 4.65
CA VAL A 127 9.42 21.18 5.94
C VAL A 127 7.92 21.47 5.99
N ALA A 128 7.49 22.66 5.56
CA ALA A 128 6.08 23.04 5.50
C ALA A 128 5.25 22.11 4.58
N GLY A 129 5.82 21.72 3.44
CA GLY A 129 5.21 20.73 2.54
C GLY A 129 5.03 19.38 3.22
N ARG A 130 6.08 18.85 3.85
CA ARG A 130 6.02 17.59 4.62
C ARG A 130 4.98 17.65 5.73
N LEU A 131 4.94 18.74 6.50
CA LEU A 131 3.96 18.97 7.57
C LEU A 131 2.52 18.96 7.03
N LYS A 132 2.26 19.66 5.92
CA LYS A 132 0.94 19.69 5.27
C LYS A 132 0.44 18.28 4.95
N TRP A 133 1.28 17.44 4.35
CA TRP A 133 0.90 16.07 4.01
C TRP A 133 0.80 15.15 5.23
N ALA A 134 1.66 15.35 6.23
CA ALA A 134 1.59 14.63 7.49
C ALA A 134 0.28 14.91 8.25
N MET A 135 -0.21 16.15 8.23
CA MET A 135 -1.51 16.49 8.83
C MET A 135 -2.67 15.81 8.11
N LYS A 136 -2.65 15.78 6.76
CA LYS A 136 -3.63 15.03 5.98
C LYS A 136 -3.60 13.54 6.28
N MET A 137 -2.39 12.97 6.39
CA MET A 137 -2.19 11.58 6.78
C MET A 137 -2.81 11.34 8.15
N ARG A 138 -2.45 12.14 9.17
CA ARG A 138 -2.99 12.04 10.54
C ARG A 138 -4.52 12.00 10.57
N SER A 139 -5.18 12.90 9.83
CA SER A 139 -6.65 12.93 9.75
C SER A 139 -7.25 11.69 9.06
N ALA A 140 -6.53 11.05 8.14
CA ALA A 140 -6.97 9.85 7.44
C ALA A 140 -6.71 8.55 8.22
N GLN A 141 -5.77 8.53 9.18
CA GLN A 141 -5.38 7.30 9.88
C GLN A 141 -6.49 6.70 10.74
N GLY A 142 -7.24 7.54 11.47
CA GLY A 142 -8.32 7.07 12.34
C GLY A 142 -9.40 6.29 11.58
N PRO A 143 -10.07 6.90 10.58
CA PRO A 143 -11.07 6.20 9.77
C PRO A 143 -10.53 4.94 9.09
N ALA A 144 -9.28 4.97 8.63
CA ALA A 144 -8.65 3.81 8.01
C ALA A 144 -8.41 2.66 8.99
N LEU A 145 -7.95 2.95 10.21
CA LEU A 145 -7.79 1.94 11.27
C LEU A 145 -9.14 1.34 11.66
N GLU A 146 -10.19 2.16 11.78
CA GLU A 146 -11.54 1.65 12.04
C GLU A 146 -12.01 0.69 10.93
N ALA A 147 -11.71 1.00 9.66
CA ALA A 147 -12.03 0.12 8.54
C ALA A 147 -11.27 -1.23 8.55
N THR A 148 -10.20 -1.36 9.36
CA THR A 148 -9.47 -2.62 9.55
C THR A 148 -9.95 -3.45 10.75
N LYS A 149 -10.89 -2.93 11.56
CA LYS A 149 -11.37 -3.63 12.74
C LYS A 149 -12.53 -4.57 12.41
N SER A 150 -12.49 -5.78 12.97
CA SER A 150 -13.62 -6.70 13.09
C SER A 150 -13.63 -7.22 14.53
N GLU A 151 -14.77 -7.08 15.23
CA GLU A 151 -14.90 -7.48 16.64
C GLU A 151 -13.84 -6.86 17.58
N GLY A 152 -13.38 -5.64 17.28
CA GLY A 152 -12.34 -4.95 18.05
C GLY A 152 -10.91 -5.40 17.76
N ASN A 153 -10.71 -6.45 16.95
CA ASN A 153 -9.40 -6.91 16.48
C ASN A 153 -9.09 -6.36 15.08
N TYR A 154 -7.81 -6.11 14.78
CA TYR A 154 -7.42 -5.77 13.41
C TYR A 154 -7.48 -7.06 12.58
N VAL A 155 -8.51 -7.17 11.75
CA VAL A 155 -8.72 -8.28 10.82
C VAL A 155 -8.70 -7.68 9.44
N GLY A 156 -7.51 -7.60 8.86
CA GLY A 156 -7.35 -7.12 7.50
C GLY A 156 -7.77 -8.21 6.52
N GLY A 157 -8.68 -7.88 5.60
CA GLY A 157 -8.56 -8.45 4.26
C GLY A 157 -7.28 -7.94 3.60
N PHE A 158 -7.07 -8.26 2.33
CA PHE A 158 -5.87 -7.90 1.59
C PHE A 158 -5.44 -6.43 1.76
N GLU A 159 -6.38 -5.49 1.59
CA GLU A 159 -6.10 -4.05 1.73
C GLU A 159 -6.00 -3.59 3.19
N GLY A 160 -6.63 -4.30 4.13
CA GLY A 160 -6.45 -4.05 5.55
C GLY A 160 -5.00 -4.28 5.99
N GLY A 161 -4.35 -5.35 5.50
CA GLY A 161 -2.90 -5.53 5.67
C GLY A 161 -2.08 -4.43 5.00
N GLY A 162 -2.56 -3.88 3.88
CA GLY A 162 -2.01 -2.68 3.23
C GLY A 162 -2.07 -1.43 4.12
N ILE A 163 -3.21 -1.18 4.77
CA ILE A 163 -3.39 -0.06 5.71
C ILE A 163 -2.38 -0.18 6.85
N LEU A 164 -2.29 -1.35 7.48
CA LEU A 164 -1.37 -1.60 8.60
C LEU A 164 0.10 -1.38 8.21
N ARG A 165 0.51 -1.78 6.99
CA ARG A 165 1.85 -1.45 6.45
C ARG A 165 2.14 0.05 6.42
N ILE A 166 1.20 0.85 5.94
CA ILE A 166 1.39 2.30 5.87
C ILE A 166 1.42 2.90 7.28
N MET A 167 0.58 2.40 8.19
CA MET A 167 0.61 2.82 9.59
C MET A 167 1.97 2.52 10.22
N SER A 168 2.50 1.31 10.00
CA SER A 168 3.84 0.95 10.46
C SER A 168 4.91 1.87 9.88
N ALA A 169 4.87 2.13 8.57
CA ALA A 169 5.81 3.03 7.89
C ALA A 169 5.80 4.46 8.47
N VAL A 170 4.62 4.98 8.81
CA VAL A 170 4.48 6.33 9.38
C VAL A 170 4.93 6.36 10.84
N ARG A 171 4.48 5.38 11.62
CA ARG A 171 4.72 5.29 13.07
C ARG A 171 6.16 4.93 13.40
N GLY A 172 6.84 4.16 12.56
CA GLY A 172 8.26 3.81 12.69
C GLY A 172 9.20 4.89 12.17
N ASN A 173 8.69 5.92 11.49
CA ASN A 173 9.52 6.98 10.93
C ASN A 173 9.74 8.12 11.93
N ARG A 174 10.97 8.25 12.42
CA ARG A 174 11.37 9.31 13.36
C ARG A 174 11.08 10.73 12.87
N LYS A 175 11.09 10.96 11.55
CA LYS A 175 10.69 12.24 10.93
C LYS A 175 9.24 12.62 11.21
N ALA A 176 8.41 11.68 11.62
CA ALA A 176 7.01 11.89 11.99
C ALA A 176 6.84 12.29 13.47
N LYS A 177 7.93 12.34 14.26
CA LYS A 177 7.90 12.75 15.67
C LYS A 177 7.38 14.17 15.91
N PRO A 178 7.79 15.21 15.14
CA PRO A 178 7.30 16.58 15.36
C PRO A 178 5.78 16.76 15.19
N VAL A 179 5.11 15.83 14.51
CA VAL A 179 3.66 15.87 14.27
C VAL A 179 2.86 14.92 15.14
N GLY A 180 3.52 14.29 16.13
CA GLY A 180 2.91 13.32 17.04
C GLY A 180 2.50 12.02 16.36
N LEU A 181 3.14 11.67 15.24
CA LEU A 181 2.81 10.46 14.48
C LEU A 181 3.80 9.32 14.69
N TYR A 182 4.96 9.56 15.29
CA TYR A 182 5.96 8.54 15.56
C TYR A 182 5.65 7.79 16.87
N ASP A 183 5.48 6.47 16.76
CA ASP A 183 5.36 5.51 17.86
C ASP A 183 5.90 4.16 17.36
N PRO A 184 7.18 3.84 17.61
CA PRO A 184 7.80 2.66 17.03
C PRO A 184 7.27 1.35 17.65
N LYS A 185 6.65 1.38 18.84
CA LYS A 185 5.99 0.20 19.42
C LYS A 185 4.70 -0.11 18.66
N GLU A 186 3.87 0.90 18.42
CA GLU A 186 2.66 0.74 17.61
C GLU A 186 3.02 0.34 16.17
N ALA A 187 4.12 0.89 15.63
CA ALA A 187 4.63 0.51 14.31
C ALA A 187 4.97 -0.99 14.21
N LEU A 188 5.62 -1.54 15.24
CA LEU A 188 5.94 -2.98 15.28
C LEU A 188 4.67 -3.83 15.29
N VAL A 189 3.69 -3.47 16.13
CA VAL A 189 2.39 -4.17 16.19
C VAL A 189 1.69 -4.15 14.83
N PHE A 190 1.70 -3.01 14.13
CA PHE A 190 1.10 -2.92 12.81
C PHE A 190 1.84 -3.75 11.75
N ALA A 191 3.17 -3.78 11.77
CA ALA A 191 3.94 -4.61 10.83
C ALA A 191 3.68 -6.10 11.05
N GLU A 192 3.71 -6.56 12.30
CA GLU A 192 3.45 -7.96 12.65
C GLU A 192 2.02 -8.38 12.27
N ARG A 193 1.02 -7.52 12.50
CA ARG A 193 -0.36 -7.80 12.07
C ARG A 193 -0.55 -7.73 10.55
N ALA A 194 0.24 -6.91 9.85
CA ALA A 194 0.21 -6.87 8.40
C ALA A 194 0.75 -8.16 7.77
N ILE A 195 1.71 -8.84 8.43
CA ILE A 195 2.20 -10.18 8.03
C ILE A 195 1.08 -11.22 8.20
N GLN A 196 0.32 -11.14 9.29
CA GLN A 196 -0.78 -12.05 9.59
C GLN A 196 -2.04 -11.82 8.75
N ALA A 197 -2.05 -10.80 7.88
CA ALA A 197 -3.21 -10.50 7.05
C ALA A 197 -3.48 -11.63 6.05
N GLN A 198 -4.70 -12.14 6.03
CA GLN A 198 -5.09 -13.25 5.17
C GLN A 198 -5.29 -12.78 3.72
N ALA A 199 -5.03 -13.69 2.78
CA ALA A 199 -5.41 -13.57 1.39
C ALA A 199 -6.96 -13.67 1.25
N ARG A 200 -7.72 -12.67 1.72
CA ARG A 200 -9.17 -12.63 1.50
C ARG A 200 -9.45 -12.05 0.12
N ILE A 201 -9.85 -12.94 -0.79
CA ILE A 201 -10.14 -12.66 -2.19
C ILE A 201 -11.63 -12.28 -2.30
N TYR A 202 -11.96 -10.99 -2.35
CA TYR A 202 -13.27 -10.56 -2.87
C TYR A 202 -13.24 -10.34 -4.39
N ARG A 203 -12.06 -10.24 -5.00
CA ARG A 203 -11.79 -10.43 -6.44
C ARG A 203 -10.35 -10.91 -6.63
N PRO A 204 -10.08 -11.79 -7.61
CA PRO A 204 -8.75 -12.35 -7.81
C PRO A 204 -7.78 -11.24 -8.22
N PHE A 205 -6.83 -10.93 -7.34
CA PHE A 205 -5.45 -10.89 -7.84
C PHE A 205 -5.19 -12.29 -8.42
N PRO A 206 -4.49 -12.42 -9.56
CA PRO A 206 -4.33 -13.73 -10.21
C PRO A 206 -3.75 -14.79 -9.26
N ASP A 207 -2.99 -14.35 -8.24
CA ASP A 207 -2.46 -15.20 -7.18
C ASP A 207 -2.99 -14.81 -5.78
N PRO A 208 -3.31 -15.80 -4.91
CA PRO A 208 -3.75 -15.56 -3.54
C PRO A 208 -2.61 -15.07 -2.65
N LEU A 209 -2.32 -13.77 -2.68
CA LEU A 209 -1.26 -13.15 -1.87
C LEU A 209 -1.73 -12.86 -0.44
N SER A 210 -0.97 -13.33 0.53
CA SER A 210 -1.11 -13.07 1.97
C SER A 210 -0.17 -11.96 2.43
N GLY A 211 -0.26 -11.58 3.70
CA GLY A 211 0.67 -10.67 4.36
C GLY A 211 2.14 -11.12 4.29
N GLU A 212 2.40 -12.43 4.22
CA GLU A 212 3.76 -12.98 4.19
C GLU A 212 4.46 -12.73 2.84
N ASP A 213 3.69 -12.65 1.75
CA ASP A 213 4.19 -12.38 0.40
C ASP A 213 4.60 -10.91 0.20
N PHE A 214 4.30 -10.06 1.18
CA PHE A 214 4.64 -8.64 1.18
C PHE A 214 5.93 -8.40 1.95
N HIS A 215 7.06 -8.66 1.30
CA HIS A 215 8.38 -8.54 1.91
C HIS A 215 8.71 -7.15 2.45
N GLU A 216 8.01 -6.09 2.04
CA GLU A 216 8.10 -4.78 2.71
C GLU A 216 7.77 -4.83 4.21
N ASN A 217 6.97 -5.81 4.66
CA ASN A 217 6.67 -6.01 6.06
C ASN A 217 7.94 -6.26 6.89
N ALA A 218 8.89 -7.05 6.36
CA ALA A 218 10.15 -7.31 7.05
C ALA A 218 10.99 -6.03 7.20
N TYR A 219 10.98 -5.15 6.20
CA TYR A 219 11.60 -3.83 6.28
C TYR A 219 10.99 -3.00 7.42
N TYR A 220 9.66 -2.97 7.52
CA TYR A 220 8.97 -2.21 8.56
C TYR A 220 9.15 -2.81 9.97
N VAL A 221 9.19 -4.15 10.10
CA VAL A 221 9.53 -4.82 11.36
C VAL A 221 10.94 -4.41 11.82
N ALA A 222 11.94 -4.52 10.94
CA ALA A 222 13.32 -4.17 11.25
C ALA A 222 13.44 -2.68 11.63
N GLN A 223 12.82 -1.78 10.86
CA GLN A 223 12.79 -0.35 11.14
C GLN A 223 12.20 -0.06 12.54
N ALA A 224 11.06 -0.68 12.87
CA ALA A 224 10.42 -0.51 14.17
C ALA A 224 11.27 -1.07 15.33
N LYS A 225 11.85 -2.27 15.17
CA LYS A 225 12.73 -2.88 16.18
C LYS A 225 13.97 -2.02 16.45
N ILE A 226 14.63 -1.51 15.40
CA ILE A 226 15.77 -0.59 15.53
C ILE A 226 15.35 0.69 16.25
N ALA A 227 14.21 1.29 15.88
CA ALA A 227 13.70 2.50 16.52
C ALA A 227 13.41 2.29 18.02
N ILE A 228 12.76 1.18 18.39
CA ILE A 228 12.54 0.79 19.80
C ILE A 228 13.87 0.61 20.53
N ALA A 229 14.86 -0.03 19.89
CA ALA A 229 16.16 -0.28 20.49
C ALA A 229 16.94 1.03 20.76
N ILE A 230 16.88 1.99 19.84
CA ILE A 230 17.44 3.35 20.02
C ILE A 230 16.79 4.07 21.21
N GLU A 231 15.46 4.00 21.34
CA GLU A 231 14.73 4.63 22.45
C GLU A 231 15.04 4.00 23.82
N LYS A 232 15.31 2.70 23.83
CA LYS A 232 15.65 1.94 25.04
C LYS A 232 17.16 1.89 25.30
N GLU A 233 17.97 2.53 24.47
CA GLU A 233 19.44 2.50 24.53
C GLU A 233 19.99 1.06 24.59
N ASN A 234 19.34 0.14 23.88
CA ASN A 234 19.65 -1.29 23.95
C ASN A 234 20.38 -1.74 22.68
N PHE A 235 21.71 -1.71 22.74
CA PHE A 235 22.58 -2.09 21.62
C PHE A 235 22.33 -3.53 21.15
N ASN A 236 22.17 -4.49 22.07
CA ASN A 236 21.93 -5.89 21.72
C ASN A 236 20.64 -6.08 20.89
N LYS A 237 19.62 -5.23 21.11
CA LYS A 237 18.40 -5.23 20.29
C LYS A 237 18.60 -4.61 18.91
N VAL A 238 19.54 -3.68 18.75
CA VAL A 238 19.96 -3.20 17.42
C VAL A 238 20.64 -4.33 16.66
N GLU A 239 21.59 -5.02 17.27
CA GLU A 239 22.29 -6.17 16.66
C GLU A 239 21.34 -7.29 16.27
N SER A 240 20.40 -7.65 17.15
CA SER A 240 19.38 -8.66 16.83
C SER A 240 18.50 -8.24 15.64
N ALA A 241 18.03 -6.98 15.60
CA ALA A 241 17.24 -6.48 14.48
C ALA A 241 18.05 -6.41 13.16
N LYS A 242 19.35 -6.10 13.26
CA LYS A 242 20.29 -6.13 12.14
C LYS A 242 20.44 -7.55 11.58
N GLN A 243 20.64 -8.56 12.43
CA GLN A 243 20.78 -9.96 12.01
C GLN A 243 19.52 -10.48 11.31
N GLU A 244 18.34 -10.14 11.83
CA GLU A 244 17.07 -10.48 11.16
C GLU A 244 16.94 -9.83 9.78
N LEU A 245 17.40 -8.58 9.64
CA LEU A 245 17.42 -7.85 8.37
C LEU A 245 18.42 -8.46 7.37
N GLU A 246 19.62 -8.82 7.84
CA GLU A 246 20.65 -9.54 7.05
C GLU A 246 20.10 -10.86 6.51
N SER A 247 19.55 -11.70 7.39
CA SER A 247 18.96 -12.99 7.02
C SER A 247 17.83 -12.82 6.00
N ARG A 248 16.97 -11.81 6.16
CA ARG A 248 15.90 -11.55 5.18
C ARG A 248 16.43 -11.14 3.81
N ILE A 249 17.47 -10.31 3.76
CA ILE A 249 18.09 -9.90 2.48
C ILE A 249 18.70 -11.13 1.78
N GLU A 250 19.35 -12.00 2.53
CA GLU A 250 19.92 -13.26 2.01
C GLU A 250 18.83 -14.15 1.40
N THR A 251 17.74 -14.40 2.13
CA THR A 251 16.58 -15.15 1.59
C THR A 251 16.03 -14.51 0.31
N LEU A 252 15.96 -13.18 0.23
CA LEU A 252 15.46 -12.50 -0.97
C LEU A 252 16.45 -12.59 -2.15
N ASN A 253 17.76 -12.66 -1.90
CA ASN A 253 18.73 -12.92 -2.95
C ASN A 253 18.59 -14.35 -3.48
N GLU A 254 18.44 -15.34 -2.60
CA GLU A 254 18.21 -16.74 -2.99
C GLU A 254 16.94 -16.88 -3.84
N LEU A 255 15.82 -16.29 -3.40
CA LEU A 255 14.57 -16.33 -4.16
C LEU A 255 14.68 -15.61 -5.51
N GLU A 256 15.46 -14.54 -5.61
CA GLU A 256 15.71 -13.85 -6.88
C GLU A 256 16.55 -14.71 -7.83
N ASP A 257 17.62 -15.33 -7.32
CA ASP A 257 18.51 -16.21 -8.10
C ASP A 257 17.75 -17.46 -8.62
N LEU A 258 16.78 -17.94 -7.86
CA LEU A 258 15.91 -19.06 -8.24
C LEU A 258 14.73 -18.66 -9.14
N GLY A 259 14.46 -17.35 -9.32
CA GLY A 259 13.26 -16.88 -10.02
C GLY A 259 11.96 -17.19 -9.27
N GLU A 260 12.03 -17.29 -7.94
CA GLU A 260 10.95 -17.67 -7.02
C GLU A 260 10.41 -16.49 -6.20
N LEU A 261 10.74 -15.25 -6.59
CA LEU A 261 10.08 -14.08 -6.02
C LEU A 261 8.55 -14.16 -6.23
N PRO A 262 7.73 -13.62 -5.30
CA PRO A 262 6.29 -13.69 -5.44
C PRO A 262 5.82 -13.10 -6.78
N ARG A 263 5.08 -13.91 -7.54
CA ARG A 263 4.65 -13.55 -8.90
C ARG A 263 3.84 -12.27 -8.92
N GLY A 264 4.16 -11.41 -9.88
CA GLY A 264 3.51 -10.12 -10.04
C GLY A 264 3.78 -9.14 -8.90
N ARG A 265 4.80 -9.36 -8.07
CA ARG A 265 5.27 -8.49 -6.96
C ARG A 265 6.78 -8.28 -6.97
N GLU A 266 7.49 -8.92 -7.90
CA GLU A 266 8.94 -8.87 -8.07
C GLU A 266 9.49 -7.44 -8.04
N PRO A 267 8.91 -6.46 -8.76
CA PRO A 267 9.44 -5.10 -8.76
C PRO A 267 9.35 -4.42 -7.39
N GLU A 268 8.25 -4.61 -6.68
CA GLU A 268 8.09 -4.09 -5.33
C GLU A 268 9.04 -4.80 -4.36
N THR A 269 9.18 -6.13 -4.48
CA THR A 269 10.11 -6.91 -3.66
C THR A 269 11.56 -6.46 -3.86
N ILE A 270 12.01 -6.28 -5.10
CA ILE A 270 13.36 -5.79 -5.42
C ILE A 270 13.56 -4.37 -4.88
N TYR A 271 12.57 -3.48 -5.02
CA TYR A 271 12.63 -2.13 -4.47
C TYR A 271 12.79 -2.14 -2.94
N TYR A 272 12.00 -2.94 -2.22
CA TYR A 272 12.10 -3.03 -0.77
C TYR A 272 13.35 -3.78 -0.31
N LYS A 273 13.86 -4.76 -1.07
CA LYS A 273 15.19 -5.34 -0.83
C LYS A 273 16.27 -4.25 -0.85
N GLY A 274 16.23 -3.36 -1.83
CA GLY A 274 17.12 -2.19 -1.89
C GLY A 274 17.02 -1.29 -0.65
N LEU A 275 15.79 -1.02 -0.17
CA LEU A 275 15.58 -0.26 1.08
C LEU A 275 16.10 -0.99 2.32
N MET A 276 15.96 -2.31 2.39
CA MET A 276 16.54 -3.12 3.46
C MET A 276 18.07 -3.04 3.45
N THR A 277 18.70 -3.16 2.28
CA THR A 277 20.15 -3.00 2.11
C THR A 277 20.61 -1.61 2.52
N GLU A 278 19.87 -0.55 2.15
CA GLU A 278 20.18 0.83 2.57
C GLU A 278 20.10 0.97 4.10
N LEU A 279 19.04 0.44 4.73
CA LEU A 279 18.86 0.46 6.18
C LEU A 279 20.00 -0.29 6.88
N LEU A 280 20.33 -1.49 6.40
CA LEU A 280 21.45 -2.28 6.92
C LEU A 280 22.77 -1.51 6.82
N GLY A 281 23.03 -0.87 5.67
CA GLY A 281 24.23 -0.04 5.47
C GLY A 281 24.31 1.14 6.46
N LYS A 282 23.18 1.79 6.76
CA LYS A 282 23.11 2.84 7.78
C LYS A 282 23.40 2.30 9.18
N VAL A 283 22.86 1.13 9.51
CA VAL A 283 23.12 0.47 10.80
C VAL A 283 24.60 0.12 10.94
N ASN A 284 25.19 -0.56 9.95
CA ASN A 284 26.60 -1.00 9.97
C ASN A 284 27.59 0.17 10.14
N LYS A 285 27.27 1.35 9.62
CA LYS A 285 28.08 2.57 9.82
C LYS A 285 28.13 3.07 11.26
N CYS A 286 27.21 2.64 12.12
CA CYS A 286 27.03 3.15 13.47
C CYS A 286 27.33 2.15 14.57
N ILE A 287 27.16 0.83 14.34
CA ILE A 287 27.27 -0.19 15.41
C ILE A 287 28.65 -0.27 16.07
N ASN A 288 29.73 0.04 15.35
CA ASN A 288 31.10 -0.01 15.87
C ASN A 288 31.55 1.30 16.54
N LYS A 289 30.63 2.25 16.76
CA LYS A 289 30.96 3.55 17.37
C LYS A 289 30.52 3.59 18.83
N ASP A 290 31.35 4.17 19.68
CA ASP A 290 31.00 4.44 21.09
C ASP A 290 29.72 5.29 21.23
N ASN A 291 29.43 6.11 20.21
CA ASN A 291 28.22 6.94 20.11
C ASN A 291 27.16 6.39 19.14
N TRP A 292 27.07 5.05 18.99
CA TRP A 292 26.19 4.36 18.03
C TRP A 292 24.77 4.94 18.00
N LYS A 293 24.20 5.27 19.17
CA LYS A 293 22.84 5.82 19.31
C LYS A 293 22.67 7.13 18.54
N ASN A 294 23.55 8.09 18.77
CA ASN A 294 23.49 9.39 18.10
C ASN A 294 23.76 9.23 16.61
N CYS A 295 24.73 8.37 16.24
CA CYS A 295 24.97 8.03 14.86
C CYS A 295 23.71 7.46 14.17
N LEU A 296 23.01 6.52 14.80
CA LEU A 296 21.78 5.94 14.23
C LEU A 296 20.65 6.97 14.13
N ILE A 297 20.50 7.84 15.13
CA ILE A 297 19.53 8.94 15.06
C ILE A 297 19.83 9.79 13.83
N ASP A 298 21.08 10.22 13.63
CA ASP A 298 21.48 11.06 12.51
C ASP A 298 21.32 10.37 11.14
N GLN A 299 21.60 9.06 11.05
CA GLN A 299 21.46 8.31 9.81
C GLN A 299 20.00 8.00 9.43
N LEU A 300 19.10 7.91 10.42
CA LEU A 300 17.69 7.54 10.23
C LEU A 300 16.74 8.75 10.18
N ASP A 301 17.17 9.90 10.69
CA ASP A 301 16.49 11.20 10.57
C ASP A 301 16.72 11.90 9.21
#